data_AF-A0A1I6RSI0-F1
#
_entry.id   AF-A0A1I6RSI0-F1
#
_cell.length_a   1.000
_cell.length_b   1.000
_cell.length_c   1.000
_cell.angle_alpha   90.00
_cell.angle_beta   90.00
_cell.angle_gamma   90.00
#
_symmetry.space_group_name_H-M   'P 1'
#
loop_
_entity.id
_entity.type
_entity.pdbx_description
1 polymer ?
#
loop_
_entity_poly.entity_id
_entity_poly.type
_entity_poly.pdbx_seq_one_letter_code
_entity_poly.pdbx_strand_id
1 'polypeptide(L)'
;MSTSFDVYPTTFNVPTYSALLEKANQLVNSRMKSLKNNSEFELNISLQNKNESIPVKLTDKFDIHEEYYIWVSTDRISGGFCIYQYNNDQMYKELWEDELRREQSQKYEKKIIKSIERPYHWSVVRYAGTDPFYNLSYGLFASALAELTEGIIFSDDNAWEYSRFPCLPSEFNTFYFNPEQTVDKEHRNWAVENINLLVNDFDGN
;
A
#
# COMPACT_ATOMS: atom_id res chain seq x y z
N MET A 1 -1.60 -11.97 -12.71
CA MET A 1 -0.56 -11.88 -11.66
C MET A 1 -0.80 -10.61 -10.89
N SER A 2 -0.67 -10.64 -9.57
CA SER A 2 -0.88 -9.50 -8.66
C SER A 2 0.30 -9.40 -7.71
N THR A 3 0.54 -8.19 -7.19
CA THR A 3 1.51 -7.97 -6.11
C THR A 3 0.86 -7.14 -5.01
N SER A 4 1.38 -7.26 -3.79
CA SER A 4 0.73 -6.73 -2.60
C SER A 4 1.71 -6.11 -1.61
N PHE A 5 1.21 -5.12 -0.89
CA PHE A 5 1.82 -4.64 0.34
C PHE A 5 0.88 -4.92 1.50
N ASP A 6 1.34 -5.77 2.40
CA ASP A 6 0.61 -6.10 3.61
C ASP A 6 0.95 -5.10 4.71
N VAL A 7 -0.10 -4.62 5.38
CA VAL A 7 -0.02 -3.68 6.48
C VAL A 7 -0.47 -4.37 7.75
N TYR A 8 0.51 -4.60 8.63
CA TYR A 8 0.30 -5.23 9.93
C TYR A 8 0.20 -4.14 11.00
N PRO A 9 -1.01 -3.80 11.49
CA PRO A 9 -1.19 -2.74 12.49
C PRO A 9 -0.54 -3.11 13.81
N THR A 10 -0.10 -2.13 14.60
CA THR A 10 0.33 -2.39 15.99
C THR A 10 -0.62 -1.81 17.03
N THR A 11 -1.70 -1.17 16.61
CA THR A 11 -2.73 -0.58 17.47
C THR A 11 -4.10 -1.15 17.14
N PHE A 12 -5.04 -1.08 18.08
CA PHE A 12 -6.45 -1.36 17.83
C PHE A 12 -7.20 -0.16 17.21
N ASN A 13 -6.51 0.96 17.01
CA ASN A 13 -7.12 2.15 16.44
C ASN A 13 -7.22 1.97 14.92
N VAL A 14 -8.41 1.65 14.45
CA VAL A 14 -8.73 1.68 13.03
C VAL A 14 -8.95 3.13 12.59
N PRO A 15 -8.30 3.64 11.53
CA PRO A 15 -8.56 4.98 11.02
C PRO A 15 -9.97 5.09 10.45
N THR A 16 -10.46 6.31 10.23
CA THR A 16 -11.64 6.50 9.38
C THR A 16 -11.25 6.43 7.91
N TYR A 17 -12.22 6.13 7.06
CA TYR A 17 -12.08 6.24 5.61
C TYR A 17 -11.55 7.61 5.17
N SER A 18 -12.07 8.71 5.76
CA SER A 18 -11.62 10.07 5.48
C SER A 18 -10.16 10.30 5.85
N ALA A 19 -9.73 9.88 7.04
CA ALA A 19 -8.36 10.10 7.52
C ALA A 19 -7.35 9.33 6.67
N LEU A 20 -7.72 8.12 6.25
CA LEU A 20 -6.89 7.31 5.36
C LEU A 20 -6.77 7.92 3.97
N LEU A 21 -7.88 8.35 3.37
CA LEU A 21 -7.88 9.03 2.08
C LEU A 21 -7.07 10.33 2.11
N GLU A 22 -7.26 11.17 3.14
CA GLU A 22 -6.51 12.42 3.31
C GLU A 22 -5.00 12.14 3.33
N LYS A 23 -4.57 11.17 4.14
CA LYS A 23 -3.16 10.80 4.25
C LYS A 23 -2.61 10.19 2.96
N ALA A 24 -3.35 9.29 2.32
CA ALA A 24 -2.95 8.66 1.07
C ALA A 24 -2.82 9.70 -0.06
N ASN A 25 -3.80 10.59 -0.21
CA ASN A 25 -3.76 11.69 -1.18
C ASN A 25 -2.58 12.63 -0.90
N GLN A 26 -2.29 12.95 0.36
CA GLN A 26 -1.12 13.74 0.71
C GLN A 26 0.18 13.07 0.22
N LEU A 27 0.38 11.78 0.52
CA LEU A 27 1.58 11.05 0.13
C LEU A 27 1.71 10.93 -1.39
N VAL A 28 0.63 10.56 -2.08
CA VAL A 28 0.59 10.43 -3.54
C VAL A 28 0.93 11.75 -4.22
N ASN A 29 0.23 12.84 -3.88
CA ASN A 29 0.45 14.13 -4.52
C ASN A 29 1.84 14.70 -4.19
N SER A 30 2.35 14.47 -2.97
CA SER A 30 3.71 14.86 -2.61
C SER A 30 4.75 14.10 -3.44
N ARG A 31 4.53 12.80 -3.67
CA ARG A 31 5.41 11.99 -4.52
C ARG A 31 5.33 12.43 -5.98
N MET A 32 4.14 12.64 -6.54
CA MET A 32 3.97 13.15 -7.91
C MET A 32 4.73 14.47 -8.12
N LYS A 33 4.59 15.43 -7.20
CA LYS A 33 5.34 16.70 -7.23
C LYS A 33 6.85 16.48 -7.21
N SER A 34 7.35 15.55 -6.40
CA SER A 34 8.79 15.21 -6.37
C SER A 34 9.29 14.56 -7.67
N LEU A 35 8.41 13.88 -8.41
CA LEU A 35 8.67 13.33 -9.75
C LEU A 35 8.52 14.39 -10.86
N LYS A 36 8.33 15.67 -10.50
CA LYS A 36 8.10 16.81 -11.39
C LYS A 36 6.76 16.77 -12.15
N ASN A 37 5.83 15.92 -11.72
CA ASN A 37 4.47 15.93 -12.23
C ASN A 37 3.59 16.78 -11.30
N ASN A 38 3.02 17.87 -11.84
CA ASN A 38 2.19 18.81 -11.09
C ASN A 38 0.69 18.47 -11.11
N SER A 39 0.28 17.38 -11.76
CA SER A 39 -1.09 16.90 -11.69
C SER A 39 -1.47 16.54 -10.26
N GLU A 40 -2.64 17.02 -9.82
CA GLU A 40 -3.23 16.63 -8.56
C GLU A 40 -4.26 15.52 -8.77
N PHE A 41 -4.18 14.49 -7.93
CA PHE A 41 -5.08 13.35 -7.95
C PHE A 41 -5.83 13.26 -6.65
N GLU A 42 -7.11 12.93 -6.76
CA GLU A 42 -7.97 12.61 -5.63
C GLU A 42 -8.36 11.14 -5.75
N LEU A 43 -7.90 10.35 -4.79
CA LEU A 43 -8.31 8.97 -4.62
C LEU A 43 -9.70 8.92 -3.99
N ASN A 44 -10.52 8.06 -4.54
CA ASN A 44 -11.85 7.69 -4.10
C ASN A 44 -11.82 6.23 -3.65
N ILE A 45 -12.74 5.87 -2.74
CA ILE A 45 -12.90 4.51 -2.26
C ILE A 45 -14.37 4.08 -2.34
N SER A 46 -14.57 2.79 -2.62
CA SER A 46 -15.87 2.14 -2.56
C SER A 46 -15.70 0.75 -1.95
N LEU A 47 -16.73 0.27 -1.26
CA LEU A 47 -16.77 -1.10 -0.77
C LEU A 47 -17.44 -1.96 -1.85
N GLN A 48 -16.78 -3.03 -2.29
CA GLN A 48 -17.26 -3.84 -3.39
C GLN A 48 -17.32 -5.33 -3.01
N ASN A 49 -18.27 -6.04 -3.57
CA ASN A 49 -18.29 -7.50 -3.62
C ASN A 49 -18.56 -7.96 -5.06
N LYS A 50 -18.81 -9.25 -5.28
CA LYS A 50 -19.06 -9.80 -6.64
C LYS A 50 -20.30 -9.22 -7.34
N ASN A 51 -21.24 -8.67 -6.58
CA ASN A 51 -22.58 -8.32 -7.04
C ASN A 51 -22.86 -6.82 -6.99
N GLU A 52 -22.19 -6.07 -6.12
CA GLU A 52 -22.51 -4.66 -5.87
C GLU A 52 -21.29 -3.81 -5.48
N SER A 53 -21.47 -2.50 -5.67
CA SER A 53 -20.57 -1.46 -5.20
C SER A 53 -21.36 -0.54 -4.27
N ILE A 54 -20.89 -0.43 -3.03
CA ILE A 54 -21.53 0.32 -1.96
C ILE A 54 -20.69 1.57 -1.66
N PRO A 55 -21.28 2.77 -1.67
CA PRO A 55 -20.59 3.96 -1.22
C PRO A 55 -20.30 3.83 0.29
N VAL A 56 -19.07 4.12 0.68
CA VAL A 56 -18.71 4.19 2.10
C VAL A 56 -19.04 5.55 2.67
N LYS A 57 -19.44 5.58 3.94
CA LYS A 57 -19.54 6.85 4.67
C LYS A 57 -18.15 7.19 5.18
N LEU A 58 -17.59 8.32 4.73
CA LEU A 58 -16.20 8.69 5.00
C LEU A 58 -15.86 8.83 6.50
N THR A 59 -16.85 9.05 7.36
CA THR A 59 -16.65 9.11 8.82
C THR A 59 -16.54 7.75 9.49
N ASP A 60 -16.89 6.67 8.78
CA ASP A 60 -16.88 5.32 9.34
C ASP A 60 -15.44 4.79 9.41
N LYS A 61 -15.24 3.79 10.27
CA LYS A 61 -13.96 3.12 10.45
C LYS A 61 -13.61 2.32 9.19
N PHE A 62 -12.32 2.28 8.86
CA PHE A 62 -11.74 1.47 7.81
C PHE A 62 -11.77 -0.02 8.19
N ASP A 63 -12.97 -0.57 8.23
CA ASP A 63 -13.25 -1.96 8.57
C ASP A 63 -13.92 -2.62 7.36
N ILE A 64 -13.33 -3.73 6.92
CA ILE A 64 -13.76 -4.45 5.72
C ILE A 64 -14.36 -5.77 6.19
N HIS A 65 -15.67 -5.93 5.99
CA HIS A 65 -16.35 -7.20 6.22
C HIS A 65 -15.84 -8.30 5.27
N GLU A 66 -15.84 -9.56 5.71
CA GLU A 66 -15.24 -10.70 5.00
C GLU A 66 -15.76 -10.92 3.56
N GLU A 67 -16.97 -10.45 3.25
CA GLU A 67 -17.58 -10.58 1.92
C GLU A 67 -17.18 -9.47 0.93
N TYR A 68 -16.46 -8.46 1.42
CA TYR A 68 -16.16 -7.24 0.67
C TYR A 68 -14.66 -6.98 0.56
N TYR A 69 -14.30 -6.15 -0.41
CA TYR A 69 -12.99 -5.52 -0.53
C TYR A 69 -13.18 -4.04 -0.79
N ILE A 70 -12.16 -3.24 -0.50
CA ILE A 70 -12.16 -1.83 -0.88
C ILE A 70 -11.56 -1.72 -2.29
N TRP A 71 -12.26 -1.02 -3.17
CA TRP A 71 -11.75 -0.57 -4.45
C TRP A 71 -11.34 0.89 -4.35
N VAL A 72 -10.08 1.17 -4.66
CA VAL A 72 -9.52 2.53 -4.70
C VAL A 72 -9.27 2.93 -6.15
N SER A 73 -9.79 4.09 -6.54
CA SER A 73 -9.67 4.62 -7.91
C SER A 73 -9.62 6.15 -7.90
N THR A 74 -9.46 6.76 -9.07
CA THR A 74 -9.63 8.21 -9.28
C THR A 74 -10.44 8.45 -10.55
N ASP A 75 -11.15 9.57 -10.64
CA ASP A 75 -11.98 9.91 -11.80
C ASP A 75 -11.16 10.27 -13.04
N ARG A 76 -9.85 10.46 -12.88
CA ARG A 76 -8.94 10.85 -13.96
C ARG A 76 -8.39 9.68 -14.77
N ILE A 77 -8.34 8.47 -14.19
CA ILE A 77 -7.62 7.33 -14.76
C ILE A 77 -8.47 6.07 -14.56
N SER A 78 -8.75 5.37 -15.65
CA SER A 78 -9.46 4.09 -15.60
C SER A 78 -8.67 3.03 -14.84
N GLY A 79 -9.36 2.25 -14.02
CA GLY A 79 -8.75 1.22 -13.19
C GLY A 79 -8.69 1.59 -11.72
N GLY A 80 -7.82 0.92 -10.98
CA GLY A 80 -7.72 1.03 -9.54
C GLY A 80 -6.93 -0.12 -8.92
N PHE A 81 -6.95 -0.18 -7.59
CA PHE A 81 -6.36 -1.26 -6.81
C PHE A 81 -7.30 -1.68 -5.67
N CYS A 82 -7.08 -2.89 -5.16
CA CYS A 82 -7.93 -3.48 -4.14
C CYS A 82 -7.26 -3.43 -2.76
N ILE A 83 -8.09 -3.46 -1.71
CA ILE A 83 -7.65 -3.70 -0.35
C ILE A 83 -8.51 -4.78 0.26
N TYR A 84 -7.85 -5.81 0.78
CA TYR A 84 -8.48 -6.91 1.51
C TYR A 84 -8.12 -6.82 2.98
N GLN A 85 -9.00 -7.30 3.85
CA GLN A 85 -8.73 -7.50 5.26
C GLN A 85 -8.67 -9.01 5.52
N TYR A 86 -7.59 -9.45 6.14
CA TYR A 86 -7.36 -10.86 6.44
C TYR A 86 -7.22 -11.05 7.94
N ASN A 87 -7.66 -12.21 8.43
CA ASN A 87 -7.48 -12.60 9.82
C ASN A 87 -6.04 -13.09 10.04
N ASN A 88 -5.41 -12.67 11.13
CA ASN A 88 -4.11 -13.18 11.56
C ASN A 88 -4.26 -14.57 12.19
N ASP A 89 -4.43 -15.58 11.33
CA ASP A 89 -4.53 -16.98 11.73
C ASP A 89 -3.16 -17.62 12.01
N GLN A 90 -3.15 -18.95 12.19
CA GLN A 90 -1.93 -19.70 12.48
C GLN A 90 -0.91 -19.65 11.33
N MET A 91 -1.36 -19.59 10.07
CA MET A 91 -0.47 -19.55 8.91
C MET A 91 0.37 -18.27 8.91
N TYR A 92 -0.24 -17.12 9.22
CA TYR A 92 0.49 -15.85 9.32
C TYR A 92 1.45 -15.80 10.51
N LYS A 93 1.16 -16.52 11.60
CA LYS A 93 2.09 -16.65 12.72
C LYS A 93 3.33 -17.43 12.31
N GLU A 94 3.16 -18.54 11.61
CA GLU A 94 4.26 -19.37 11.10
C GLU A 94 5.12 -18.60 10.08
N LEU A 95 4.48 -17.82 9.19
CA LEU A 95 5.20 -16.90 8.30
C LEU A 95 6.14 -15.97 9.10
N TRP A 96 5.62 -15.32 10.13
CA TRP A 96 6.43 -14.41 10.93
C TRP A 96 7.53 -15.11 11.75
N GLU A 97 7.31 -16.35 12.21
CA GLU A 97 8.35 -17.15 12.87
C GLU A 97 9.55 -17.42 11.96
N ASP A 98 9.30 -17.69 10.67
CA ASP A 98 10.36 -17.86 9.68
C ASP A 98 11.00 -16.50 9.30
N GLU A 99 10.18 -15.46 9.09
CA GLU A 99 10.66 -14.12 8.76
C GLU A 99 11.55 -13.52 9.85
N LEU A 100 11.26 -13.77 11.14
CA LEU A 100 12.06 -13.31 12.28
C LEU A 100 13.47 -13.90 12.35
N ARG A 101 13.80 -14.87 11.48
CA ARG A 101 15.18 -15.36 11.30
C ARG A 101 16.03 -14.43 10.45
N ARG A 102 15.43 -13.52 9.68
CA ARG A 102 16.13 -12.54 8.83
C ARG A 102 16.56 -11.33 9.66
N GLU A 103 17.77 -10.84 9.42
CA GLU A 103 18.32 -9.64 10.08
C GLU A 103 17.40 -8.43 9.91
N GLN A 104 16.80 -8.26 8.73
CA GLN A 104 15.88 -7.16 8.46
C GLN A 104 14.65 -7.20 9.38
N SER A 105 14.03 -8.38 9.56
CA SER A 105 12.86 -8.55 10.43
C SER A 105 13.19 -8.37 11.91
N GLN A 106 14.37 -8.82 12.35
CA GLN A 106 14.81 -8.67 13.75
C GLN A 106 14.89 -7.21 14.21
N LYS A 107 15.19 -6.26 13.29
CA LYS A 107 15.17 -4.82 13.59
C LYS A 107 13.80 -4.35 14.09
N TYR A 108 12.73 -5.01 13.69
CA TYR A 108 11.35 -4.67 14.01
C TYR A 108 10.63 -5.74 14.84
N GLU A 109 11.36 -6.70 15.43
CA GLU A 109 10.81 -7.84 16.17
C GLU A 109 9.70 -7.42 17.15
N LYS A 110 9.93 -6.39 17.97
CA LYS A 110 8.93 -5.90 18.93
C LYS A 110 7.64 -5.43 18.26
N LYS A 111 7.73 -4.78 17.10
CA LYS A 111 6.56 -4.32 16.33
C LYS A 111 5.85 -5.50 15.65
N ILE A 112 6.62 -6.45 15.10
CA ILE A 112 6.10 -7.68 14.50
C ILE A 112 5.31 -8.48 15.53
N ILE A 113 5.88 -8.74 16.70
CA ILE A 113 5.19 -9.47 17.79
C ILE A 113 3.88 -8.74 18.17
N LYS A 114 3.94 -7.41 18.35
CA LYS A 114 2.76 -6.60 18.69
C LYS A 114 1.70 -6.60 17.58
N SER A 115 2.08 -6.73 16.31
CA SER A 115 1.14 -6.78 15.19
C SER A 115 0.48 -8.15 15.02
N ILE A 116 1.20 -9.23 15.32
CA ILE A 116 0.66 -10.60 15.30
C ILE A 116 -0.44 -10.79 16.36
N GLU A 117 -0.37 -10.05 17.48
CA GLU A 117 -1.44 -10.02 18.48
C GLU A 117 -2.74 -9.36 17.99
N ARG A 118 -2.71 -8.65 16.84
CA ARG A 118 -3.92 -8.07 16.26
C ARG A 118 -4.72 -9.15 15.53
N PRO A 119 -6.06 -9.04 15.51
CA PRO A 119 -6.89 -10.04 14.86
C PRO A 119 -6.79 -10.00 13.33
N TYR A 120 -6.31 -8.91 12.74
CA TYR A 120 -6.27 -8.72 11.29
C TYR A 120 -5.02 -7.98 10.81
N HIS A 121 -4.78 -8.07 9.50
CA HIS A 121 -3.94 -7.19 8.70
C HIS A 121 -4.69 -6.82 7.41
N TRP A 122 -4.17 -5.85 6.68
CA TRP A 122 -4.70 -5.49 5.37
C TRP A 122 -3.70 -5.81 4.28
N SER A 123 -4.17 -6.25 3.12
CA SER A 123 -3.36 -6.42 1.92
C SER A 123 -3.79 -5.44 0.85
N VAL A 124 -2.89 -4.55 0.46
CA VAL A 124 -3.12 -3.57 -0.61
C VAL A 124 -2.57 -4.14 -1.91
N VAL A 125 -3.46 -4.51 -2.83
CA VAL A 125 -3.16 -5.36 -3.98
C VAL A 125 -3.36 -4.61 -5.28
N ARG A 126 -2.36 -4.65 -6.16
CA ARG A 126 -2.50 -4.25 -7.57
C ARG A 126 -2.44 -5.44 -8.50
N TYR A 127 -3.03 -5.30 -9.68
CA TYR A 127 -3.01 -6.31 -10.73
C TYR A 127 -2.01 -5.94 -11.84
N ALA A 128 -1.48 -6.95 -12.53
CA ALA A 128 -0.63 -6.71 -13.69
C ALA A 128 -1.37 -5.90 -14.77
N GLY A 129 -0.67 -4.96 -15.39
CA GLY A 129 -1.23 -4.09 -16.43
C GLY A 129 -2.04 -2.90 -15.91
N THR A 130 -2.02 -2.62 -14.60
CA THR A 130 -2.56 -1.36 -14.06
C THR A 130 -1.75 -0.16 -14.51
N ASP A 131 -2.45 0.97 -14.63
CA ASP A 131 -1.87 2.27 -14.96
C ASP A 131 -0.67 2.62 -14.04
N PRO A 132 0.38 3.27 -14.55
CA PRO A 132 1.52 3.74 -13.76
C PRO A 132 1.14 4.50 -12.49
N PHE A 133 0.03 5.25 -12.50
CA PHE A 133 -0.47 5.93 -11.32
C PHE A 133 -0.89 4.96 -10.22
N TYR A 134 -1.55 3.86 -10.56
CA TYR A 134 -1.93 2.82 -9.61
C TYR A 134 -0.73 1.98 -9.17
N ASN A 135 0.26 1.79 -10.05
CA ASN A 135 1.54 1.19 -9.69
C ASN A 135 2.29 2.01 -8.63
N LEU A 136 2.14 3.34 -8.61
CA LEU A 136 2.68 4.18 -7.55
C LEU A 136 1.76 4.21 -6.31
N SER A 137 0.50 4.55 -6.51
CA SER A 137 -0.40 4.93 -5.42
C SER A 137 -0.74 3.80 -4.46
N TYR A 138 -0.81 2.54 -4.90
CA TYR A 138 -1.15 1.43 -4.01
C TYR A 138 -0.13 1.26 -2.86
N GLY A 139 1.17 1.38 -3.13
CA GLY A 139 2.19 1.33 -2.07
C GLY A 139 2.16 2.55 -1.14
N LEU A 140 1.89 3.74 -1.67
CA LEU A 140 1.73 4.93 -0.83
C LEU A 140 0.46 4.88 0.02
N PHE A 141 -0.59 4.21 -0.45
CA PHE A 141 -1.77 3.92 0.32
C PHE A 141 -1.48 2.94 1.47
N ALA A 142 -0.70 1.88 1.20
CA ALA A 142 -0.21 0.97 2.24
C ALA A 142 0.62 1.73 3.29
N SER A 143 1.48 2.66 2.85
CA SER A 143 2.21 3.53 3.78
C SER A 143 1.30 4.42 4.62
N ALA A 144 0.24 5.00 4.05
CA ALA A 144 -0.71 5.81 4.80
C ALA A 144 -1.41 4.99 5.90
N LEU A 145 -1.86 3.78 5.54
CA LEU A 145 -2.52 2.87 6.45
C LEU A 145 -1.59 2.41 7.58
N ALA A 146 -0.34 2.09 7.24
CA ALA A 146 0.67 1.69 8.23
C ALA A 146 1.04 2.85 9.15
N GLU A 147 1.12 4.09 8.66
CA GLU A 147 1.39 5.26 9.51
C GLU A 147 0.25 5.51 10.52
N LEU A 148 -1.00 5.50 10.05
CA LEU A 148 -2.18 5.76 10.89
C LEU A 148 -2.43 4.67 11.95
N THR A 149 -1.88 3.48 11.76
CA THR A 149 -2.05 2.32 12.66
C THR A 149 -0.78 1.98 13.44
N GLU A 150 0.27 2.80 13.31
CA GLU A 150 1.63 2.56 13.81
C GLU A 150 2.20 1.18 13.39
N GLY A 151 1.72 0.69 12.25
CA GLY A 151 2.00 -0.62 11.69
C GLY A 151 3.38 -0.74 11.03
N ILE A 152 3.60 -1.93 10.48
CA ILE A 152 4.72 -2.24 9.59
C ILE A 152 4.17 -2.62 8.21
N ILE A 153 4.99 -2.41 7.19
CA ILE A 153 4.70 -2.82 5.81
C ILE A 153 5.57 -4.05 5.51
N PHE A 154 4.97 -5.05 4.88
CA PHE A 154 5.63 -6.27 4.43
C PHE A 154 5.18 -6.62 3.01
N SER A 155 6.05 -7.28 2.26
CA SER A 155 5.74 -7.87 0.95
C SER A 155 6.79 -8.94 0.66
N ASP A 156 6.35 -10.12 0.25
CA ASP A 156 7.16 -11.26 -0.19
C ASP A 156 6.87 -11.69 -1.64
N ASP A 157 5.92 -11.03 -2.30
CA ASP A 157 5.43 -11.36 -3.64
C ASP A 157 6.06 -10.51 -4.75
N ASN A 158 7.26 -9.98 -4.49
CA ASN A 158 8.02 -9.14 -5.41
C ASN A 158 7.28 -7.85 -5.82
N ALA A 159 6.45 -7.29 -4.92
CA ALA A 159 5.92 -5.94 -5.09
C ALA A 159 7.02 -4.87 -5.13
N TRP A 160 8.11 -5.14 -4.41
CA TRP A 160 9.37 -4.39 -4.42
C TRP A 160 10.52 -5.24 -3.88
N GLU A 161 11.66 -4.63 -3.52
CA GLU A 161 12.85 -5.28 -2.97
C GLU A 161 12.60 -5.98 -1.62
N TYR A 162 12.33 -7.29 -1.65
CA TYR A 162 12.07 -8.13 -0.46
C TYR A 162 13.10 -7.93 0.69
N SER A 163 14.37 -7.69 0.37
CA SER A 163 15.43 -7.44 1.36
C SER A 163 15.19 -6.22 2.26
N ARG A 164 14.28 -5.32 1.87
CA ARG A 164 13.91 -4.13 2.65
C ARG A 164 12.69 -4.35 3.55
N PHE A 165 11.98 -5.46 3.39
CA PHE A 165 10.81 -5.77 4.19
C PHE A 165 11.14 -6.72 5.34
N PRO A 166 10.46 -6.57 6.50
CA PRO A 166 9.51 -5.50 6.80
C PRO A 166 10.19 -4.14 7.00
N CYS A 167 9.40 -3.07 6.92
CA CYS A 167 9.88 -1.70 7.14
C CYS A 167 8.80 -0.80 7.76
N LEU A 168 9.23 0.34 8.29
CA LEU A 168 8.33 1.41 8.73
C LEU A 168 7.84 2.26 7.55
N PRO A 169 6.68 2.94 7.69
CA PRO A 169 6.17 3.86 6.68
C PRO A 169 7.17 4.94 6.27
N SER A 170 7.88 5.51 7.25
CA SER A 170 8.89 6.54 7.03
C SER A 170 10.05 6.04 6.17
N GLU A 171 10.48 4.78 6.33
CA GLU A 171 11.55 4.17 5.55
C GLU A 171 11.04 3.81 4.16
N PHE A 172 9.87 3.17 4.07
CA PHE A 172 9.22 2.81 2.82
C PHE A 172 9.10 3.99 1.86
N ASN A 173 8.65 5.14 2.38
CA ASN A 173 8.50 6.36 1.61
C ASN A 173 9.82 6.94 1.06
N THR A 174 10.99 6.46 1.48
CA THR A 174 12.28 6.89 0.92
C THR A 174 12.67 6.08 -0.32
N PHE A 175 12.40 4.77 -0.32
CA PHE A 175 12.91 3.85 -1.36
C PHE A 175 11.85 3.38 -2.34
N TYR A 176 10.59 3.28 -1.92
CA TYR A 176 9.54 2.76 -2.78
C TYR A 176 9.33 3.69 -3.97
N PHE A 177 9.26 3.14 -5.18
CA PHE A 177 9.08 3.90 -6.43
C PHE A 177 10.13 5.02 -6.62
N ASN A 178 11.35 4.80 -6.12
CA ASN A 178 12.48 5.72 -6.22
C ASN A 178 13.68 5.00 -6.89
N PRO A 179 13.91 5.20 -8.21
CA PRO A 179 14.98 4.55 -8.96
C PRO A 179 16.39 4.72 -8.37
N GLU A 180 16.64 5.84 -7.70
CA GLU A 180 17.95 6.17 -7.12
C GLU A 180 18.23 5.45 -5.80
N GLN A 181 17.20 4.87 -5.19
CA GLN A 181 17.31 4.18 -3.89
C GLN A 181 17.20 2.66 -4.01
N THR A 182 16.78 2.14 -5.16
CA THR A 182 16.76 0.70 -5.45
C THR A 182 18.14 0.23 -5.90
N VAL A 183 18.61 -0.86 -5.33
CA VAL A 183 19.85 -1.55 -5.74
C VAL A 183 19.55 -2.63 -6.79
N ASP A 184 18.31 -3.14 -6.79
CA ASP A 184 17.81 -4.08 -7.77
C ASP A 184 17.58 -3.39 -9.12
N LYS A 185 18.08 -4.02 -10.20
CA LYS A 185 18.05 -3.46 -11.55
C LYS A 185 16.67 -3.55 -12.18
N GLU A 186 15.91 -4.61 -11.89
CA GLU A 186 14.58 -4.82 -12.46
C GLU A 186 13.58 -3.82 -11.87
N HIS A 187 13.57 -3.66 -10.54
CA HIS A 187 12.78 -2.64 -9.86
C HIS A 187 13.17 -1.22 -10.30
N ARG A 188 14.46 -0.95 -10.50
CA ARG A 188 14.92 0.34 -11.04
C ARG A 188 14.33 0.62 -12.41
N ASN A 189 14.50 -0.31 -13.34
CA ASN A 189 14.03 -0.14 -14.72
C ASN A 189 12.51 0.03 -14.74
N TRP A 190 11.78 -0.83 -14.01
CA TRP A 190 10.33 -0.77 -13.90
C TRP A 190 9.85 0.58 -13.35
N ALA A 191 10.47 1.09 -12.28
CA ALA A 191 10.12 2.39 -11.74
C ALA A 191 10.43 3.54 -12.71
N VAL A 192 11.57 3.51 -13.40
CA VAL A 192 11.91 4.52 -14.43
C VAL A 192 10.88 4.52 -15.55
N GLU A 193 10.50 3.35 -16.06
CA GLU A 193 9.49 3.21 -17.12
C GLU A 193 8.14 3.80 -16.67
N ASN A 194 7.66 3.45 -15.48
CA ASN A 194 6.41 3.97 -14.96
C ASN A 194 6.48 5.48 -14.68
N ILE A 195 7.59 5.99 -14.15
CA ILE A 195 7.78 7.43 -13.92
C ILE A 195 7.76 8.19 -15.24
N ASN A 196 8.41 7.68 -16.28
CA ASN A 196 8.40 8.33 -17.59
C ASN A 196 6.98 8.40 -18.16
N LEU A 197 6.18 7.33 -18.03
CA LEU A 197 4.77 7.36 -18.42
C LEU A 197 3.97 8.36 -17.58
N LEU A 198 4.15 8.37 -16.26
CA LEU A 198 3.50 9.34 -15.38
C LEU A 198 3.83 10.78 -15.74
N VAL A 199 5.07 11.09 -16.11
CA VAL A 199 5.46 12.45 -16.48
C VAL A 199 4.88 12.78 -17.86
N ASN A 200 5.03 11.91 -18.85
CA ASN A 200 4.63 12.18 -20.24
C ASN A 200 3.11 12.19 -20.47
N ASP A 201 2.35 11.36 -19.75
CA ASP A 201 0.90 11.22 -19.96
C ASP A 201 0.09 12.34 -19.28
N PHE A 202 0.71 13.05 -18.33
CA PHE A 202 0.03 14.06 -17.51
C PHE A 202 0.71 15.44 -17.51
N ASP A 203 1.88 15.60 -18.14
CA ASP A 203 2.42 16.89 -18.56
C ASP A 203 1.74 17.36 -19.85
N GLY A 204 0.51 17.85 -19.71
CA GLY A 204 -0.09 18.86 -20.59
C GLY A 204 -0.16 18.59 -22.11
N ASN A 205 -1.37 18.25 -22.56
CA ASN A 205 -2.09 19.15 -23.48
C ASN A 205 -3.33 19.68 -22.77
#